data_AF-A0A947V826-F1
#
_entry.id   AF-A0A947V826-F1
#
_cell.length_a   1.000
_cell.length_b   1.000
_cell.length_c   1.000
_cell.angle_alpha   90.00
_cell.angle_beta   90.00
_cell.angle_gamma   90.00
#
_symmetry.space_group_name_H-M   'P 1'
#
loop_
_entity.id
_entity.type
_entity.pdbx_description
1 polymer ?
#
loop_
_entity_poly.entity_id
_entity_poly.type
_entity_poly.pdbx_seq_one_letter_code
_entity_poly.pdbx_strand_id
1 'polypeptide(L)'
;MSIRLPLFFLLLFCYGTFFSLQEARFSASSQQLAHPLPPTIQKIALGYLRQLGGEMQFIKASVFYGGVKPGRDPLEYADPLTQHFTAAATLHPHFIDTYFLCQAALPHINNDYARYANTVLAQGITALPDNFVLPFFAGFNHMYYLDEPLEAAQLFHLAAAKPNGPIMLEHLANILSAEGGNIYAALIGLRGLYANEKDEQVKNRYAEEIIAFEKAVTVLEAIRRHEKIKGTPPAALNDLVPEYLPAIPDIGPIFTLEWKPPHLGVVRVAKKKNPRR
;
A
#
# COMPACT_ATOMS: atom_id res chain seq x y z
N MET A 1 6.12 57.61 38.86
CA MET A 1 5.68 56.91 37.64
C MET A 1 5.86 55.41 37.87
N SER A 2 4.77 54.64 37.90
CA SER A 2 4.80 53.24 38.31
C SER A 2 5.57 52.38 37.29
N ILE A 3 6.64 51.70 37.75
CA ILE A 3 7.50 50.78 36.98
C ILE A 3 6.72 49.69 36.21
N ARG A 4 5.46 49.45 36.59
CA ARG A 4 4.57 48.46 35.96
C ARG A 4 4.16 48.83 34.53
N LEU A 5 4.01 50.13 34.23
CA LEU A 5 3.61 50.59 32.90
C LEU A 5 4.69 50.35 31.83
N PRO A 6 5.98 50.72 32.03
CA PRO A 6 7.02 50.41 31.05
C PRO A 6 7.30 48.91 30.93
N LEU A 7 7.18 48.15 32.02
CA LEU A 7 7.34 46.68 31.98
C LEU A 7 6.26 46.01 31.13
N PHE A 8 5.01 46.47 31.21
CA PHE A 8 3.91 45.97 30.37
C PHE A 8 4.18 46.20 28.89
N PHE A 9 4.60 47.41 28.49
CA PHE A 9 4.93 47.70 27.10
C PHE A 9 6.15 46.92 26.60
N LEU A 10 7.16 46.68 27.46
CA LEU A 10 8.30 45.85 27.12
C LEU A 10 7.89 44.39 26.88
N LEU A 11 7.05 43.82 27.75
CA LEU A 11 6.52 42.45 27.58
C LEU A 11 5.65 42.35 26.31
N LEU A 12 4.82 43.35 26.03
CA LEU A 12 4.01 43.40 24.81
C LEU A 12 4.88 43.47 23.55
N PHE A 13 5.96 44.26 23.58
CA PHE A 13 6.92 44.36 22.48
C PHE A 13 7.71 43.05 22.29
N CYS A 14 8.18 42.43 23.38
CA CYS A 14 8.81 41.11 23.34
C CYS A 14 7.86 40.04 22.80
N TYR A 15 6.58 40.06 23.20
CA TYR A 15 5.57 39.16 22.66
C TYR A 15 5.33 39.41 21.17
N GLY A 16 5.16 40.67 20.74
CA GLY A 16 4.94 41.02 19.34
C GLY A 16 6.11 40.65 18.42
N THR A 17 7.34 40.87 18.88
CA THR A 17 8.55 40.46 18.15
C THR A 17 8.66 38.94 18.09
N PHE A 18 8.45 38.23 19.22
CA PHE A 18 8.44 36.77 19.25
C PHE A 18 7.36 36.17 18.33
N PHE A 19 6.15 36.72 18.36
CA PHE A 19 5.05 36.32 17.48
C PHE A 19 5.38 36.54 16.01
N SER A 20 5.96 37.71 15.66
CA SER A 20 6.34 38.02 14.28
C SER A 20 7.45 37.09 13.76
N LEU A 21 8.44 36.77 14.62
CA LEU A 21 9.48 35.79 14.32
C LEU A 21 8.91 34.37 14.16
N GLN A 22 7.95 33.99 14.99
CA GLN A 22 7.26 32.70 14.90
C GLN A 22 6.46 32.60 13.59
N GLU A 23 5.71 33.65 13.22
CA GLU A 23 4.91 33.70 11.99
C GLU A 23 5.78 33.63 10.74
N ALA A 24 6.92 34.35 10.74
CA ALA A 24 7.89 34.30 9.65
C ALA A 24 8.50 32.88 9.50
N ARG A 25 8.84 32.23 10.62
CA ARG A 25 9.34 30.85 10.62
C ARG A 25 8.28 29.84 10.18
N PHE A 26 7.04 30.02 10.61
CA PHE A 26 5.92 29.18 10.21
C PHE A 26 5.67 29.29 8.69
N SER A 27 5.63 30.52 8.16
CA SER A 27 5.52 30.79 6.73
C SER A 27 6.69 30.22 5.91
N ALA A 28 7.90 30.17 6.48
CA ALA A 28 9.03 29.50 5.83
C ALA A 28 8.91 27.98 5.87
N SER A 29 8.41 27.40 6.98
CA SER A 29 8.24 25.95 7.14
C SER A 29 7.20 25.34 6.20
N SER A 30 6.19 26.12 5.78
CA SER A 30 5.25 25.70 4.74
C SER A 30 5.86 25.73 3.33
N GLN A 31 6.99 26.42 3.14
CA GLN A 31 7.70 26.50 1.87
C GLN A 31 8.83 25.46 1.76
N GLN A 32 9.49 25.12 2.87
CA GLN A 32 10.60 24.16 2.90
C GLN A 32 10.55 23.26 4.13
N LEU A 33 10.61 21.94 3.89
CA LEU A 33 10.68 20.93 4.94
C LEU A 33 12.14 20.51 5.16
N ALA A 34 12.71 20.89 6.30
CA ALA A 34 14.05 20.45 6.67
C ALA A 34 14.06 18.96 7.08
N HIS A 35 15.16 18.25 6.81
CA HIS A 35 15.35 16.88 7.27
C HIS A 35 15.30 16.80 8.81
N PRO A 36 14.57 15.84 9.39
CA PRO A 36 14.59 15.62 10.82
C PRO A 36 15.92 14.97 11.25
N LEU A 37 16.25 15.08 12.53
CA LEU A 37 17.32 14.28 13.11
C LEU A 37 16.98 12.77 13.00
N PRO A 38 17.97 11.87 12.96
CA PRO A 38 17.72 10.44 12.96
C PRO A 38 16.75 10.01 14.09
N PRO A 39 15.74 9.16 13.81
CA PRO A 39 14.72 8.79 14.78
C PRO A 39 15.28 8.20 16.08
N THR A 40 16.36 7.42 15.98
CA THR A 40 17.06 6.83 17.12
C THR A 40 17.64 7.90 18.06
N ILE A 41 18.23 8.95 17.51
CA ILE A 41 18.79 10.06 18.29
C ILE A 41 17.66 10.82 18.98
N GLN A 42 16.57 11.12 18.26
CA GLN A 42 15.40 11.76 18.85
C GLN A 42 14.79 10.94 19.97
N LYS A 43 14.68 9.62 19.78
CA LYS A 43 14.12 8.69 20.77
C LYS A 43 14.93 8.69 22.06
N ILE A 44 16.26 8.70 21.96
CA ILE A 44 17.17 8.77 23.11
C ILE A 44 17.07 10.14 23.79
N ALA A 45 17.15 11.23 23.01
CA ALA A 45 17.17 12.59 23.54
C ALA A 45 15.85 12.97 24.25
N LEU A 46 14.71 12.51 23.72
CA LEU A 46 13.39 12.84 24.26
C LEU A 46 12.96 11.90 25.39
N GLY A 47 13.49 10.66 25.45
CA GLY A 47 13.13 9.69 26.48
C GLY A 47 11.62 9.49 26.59
N TYR A 48 11.04 9.87 27.73
CA TYR A 48 9.60 9.81 27.98
C TYR A 48 8.78 10.73 27.07
N LEU A 49 9.35 11.84 26.57
CA LEU A 49 8.69 12.78 25.67
C LEU A 49 8.72 12.33 24.20
N ARG A 50 9.18 11.10 23.91
CA ARG A 50 9.27 10.59 22.53
C ARG A 50 7.94 10.66 21.77
N GLN A 51 6.82 10.43 22.45
CA GLN A 51 5.49 10.47 21.84
C GLN A 51 5.17 11.86 21.29
N LEU A 52 5.37 12.90 22.12
CA LEU A 52 5.24 14.29 21.72
C LEU A 52 6.20 14.64 20.57
N GLY A 53 7.43 14.11 20.61
CA GLY A 53 8.36 14.24 19.48
C GLY A 53 7.83 13.66 18.17
N GLY A 54 7.20 12.48 18.24
CA GLY A 54 6.57 11.85 17.08
C GLY A 54 5.43 12.68 16.50
N GLU A 55 4.54 13.18 17.35
CA GLU A 55 3.47 14.10 16.96
C GLU A 55 4.01 15.40 16.36
N MET A 56 5.10 15.95 16.89
CA MET A 56 5.77 17.13 16.32
C MET A 56 6.30 16.87 14.90
N GLN A 57 6.87 15.70 14.63
CA GLN A 57 7.31 15.35 13.25
C GLN A 57 6.10 15.20 12.31
N PHE A 58 5.02 14.58 12.79
CA PHE A 58 3.78 14.50 12.04
C PHE A 58 3.20 15.88 11.71
N ILE A 59 3.14 16.80 12.68
CA ILE A 59 2.61 18.16 12.48
C ILE A 59 3.45 18.91 11.44
N LYS A 60 4.79 18.82 11.50
CA LYS A 60 5.67 19.43 10.50
C LYS A 60 5.41 18.89 9.10
N ALA A 61 5.31 17.57 8.96
CA ALA A 61 4.98 16.93 7.68
C ALA A 61 3.59 17.38 7.18
N SER A 62 2.59 17.42 8.05
CA SER A 62 1.21 17.78 7.74
C SER A 62 1.09 19.24 7.27
N VAL A 63 1.66 20.17 8.04
CA VAL A 63 1.64 21.60 7.73
C VAL A 63 2.37 21.88 6.42
N PHE A 64 3.54 21.28 6.21
CA PHE A 64 4.27 21.43 4.97
C PHE A 64 3.48 20.86 3.79
N TYR A 65 3.00 19.61 3.88
CA TYR A 65 2.30 18.94 2.79
C TYR A 65 1.00 19.69 2.41
N GLY A 66 0.24 20.18 3.40
CA GLY A 66 -0.94 21.01 3.17
C GLY A 66 -0.63 22.40 2.56
N GLY A 67 0.62 22.87 2.67
CA GLY A 67 1.09 24.12 2.07
C GLY A 67 1.75 23.96 0.69
N VAL A 68 1.91 22.73 0.18
CA VAL A 68 2.51 22.49 -1.13
C VAL A 68 1.64 23.09 -2.23
N LYS A 69 2.22 24.00 -3.02
CA LYS A 69 1.54 24.63 -4.15
C LYS A 69 1.30 23.61 -5.28
N PRO A 70 0.14 23.66 -5.96
CA PRO A 70 -0.09 22.84 -7.16
C PRO A 70 1.02 23.03 -8.20
N GLY A 71 1.49 21.92 -8.78
CA GLY A 71 2.53 21.93 -9.82
C GLY A 71 3.97 21.93 -9.30
N ARG A 72 4.19 21.97 -7.98
CA ARG A 72 5.52 21.71 -7.41
C ARG A 72 5.91 20.25 -7.63
N ASP A 73 7.14 20.00 -8.08
CA ASP A 73 7.66 18.65 -8.24
C ASP A 73 7.71 17.93 -6.88
N PRO A 74 7.00 16.79 -6.72
CA PRO A 74 7.04 16.00 -5.49
C PRO A 74 8.44 15.54 -5.09
N LEU A 75 9.34 15.31 -6.05
CA LEU A 75 10.70 14.84 -5.77
C LEU A 75 11.54 15.84 -4.97
N GLU A 76 11.20 17.13 -5.01
CA GLU A 76 11.89 18.16 -4.22
C GLU A 76 11.69 18.01 -2.70
N TYR A 77 10.61 17.34 -2.28
CA TYR A 77 10.21 17.28 -0.87
C TYR A 77 9.88 15.88 -0.36
N ALA A 78 9.84 14.88 -1.23
CA ALA A 78 9.44 13.52 -0.86
C ALA A 78 10.40 12.87 0.16
N ASP A 79 11.73 13.08 0.03
CA ASP A 79 12.71 12.54 0.98
C ASP A 79 12.58 13.12 2.39
N PRO A 80 12.61 14.46 2.61
CA PRO A 80 12.40 14.99 3.96
C PRO A 80 11.03 14.57 4.52
N LEU A 81 9.98 14.53 3.69
CA LEU A 81 8.65 14.08 4.12
C LEU A 81 8.66 12.62 4.59
N THR A 82 9.32 11.73 3.85
CA THR A 82 9.53 10.33 4.22
C THR A 82 10.25 10.18 5.55
N GLN A 83 11.30 10.97 5.77
CA GLN A 83 12.06 10.95 7.02
C GLN A 83 11.24 11.43 8.21
N HIS A 84 10.36 12.43 8.01
CA HIS A 84 9.42 12.87 9.04
C HIS A 84 8.41 11.79 9.41
N PHE A 85 7.81 11.09 8.45
CA PHE A 85 6.91 9.97 8.73
C PHE A 85 7.63 8.81 9.41
N THR A 86 8.84 8.50 8.98
CA THR A 86 9.68 7.46 9.61
C THR A 86 9.99 7.81 11.06
N ALA A 87 10.35 9.08 11.32
CA ALA A 87 10.59 9.56 12.67
C ALA A 87 9.32 9.53 13.53
N ALA A 88 8.18 10.00 13.00
CA ALA A 88 6.90 9.97 13.67
C ALA A 88 6.49 8.53 14.05
N ALA A 89 6.56 7.59 13.11
CA ALA A 89 6.23 6.18 13.33
C ALA A 89 7.18 5.51 14.34
N THR A 90 8.48 5.82 14.30
CA THR A 90 9.46 5.25 15.25
C THR A 90 9.25 5.78 16.67
N LEU A 91 8.95 7.08 16.80
CA LEU A 91 8.83 7.77 18.08
C LEU A 91 7.48 7.50 18.75
N HIS A 92 6.39 7.50 17.97
CA HIS A 92 5.03 7.23 18.40
C HIS A 92 4.32 6.17 17.50
N PRO A 93 4.67 4.87 17.61
CA PRO A 93 4.09 3.83 16.73
C PRO A 93 2.57 3.64 16.81
N HIS A 94 1.93 4.06 17.90
CA HIS A 94 0.47 3.91 18.07
C HIS A 94 -0.31 5.11 17.51
N PHE A 95 0.35 6.10 16.91
CA PHE A 95 -0.31 7.30 16.41
C PHE A 95 -0.74 7.11 14.96
N ILE A 96 -2.01 6.71 14.78
CA ILE A 96 -2.54 6.20 13.51
C ILE A 96 -2.45 7.21 12.36
N ASP A 97 -2.59 8.50 12.64
CA ASP A 97 -2.62 9.57 11.62
C ASP A 97 -1.33 9.64 10.81
N THR A 98 -0.20 9.26 11.42
CA THR A 98 1.09 9.16 10.72
C THR A 98 1.01 8.24 9.51
N TYR A 99 0.36 7.09 9.67
CA TYR A 99 0.26 6.07 8.63
C TYR A 99 -0.73 6.49 7.53
N PHE A 100 -1.84 7.14 7.91
CA PHE A 100 -2.82 7.64 6.94
C PHE A 100 -2.25 8.77 6.09
N LEU A 101 -1.56 9.72 6.69
CA LEU A 101 -0.95 10.81 5.94
C LEU A 101 0.22 10.31 5.08
N CYS A 102 1.04 9.39 5.60
CA CYS A 102 2.10 8.73 4.83
C CYS A 102 1.53 8.04 3.58
N GLN A 103 0.45 7.27 3.73
CA GLN A 103 -0.24 6.62 2.62
C GLN A 103 -0.81 7.62 1.61
N ALA A 104 -1.36 8.74 2.08
CA ALA A 104 -1.90 9.76 1.20
C ALA A 104 -0.81 10.49 0.39
N ALA A 105 0.35 10.72 1.01
CA ALA A 105 1.36 11.64 0.49
C ALA A 105 2.45 10.99 -0.39
N LEU A 106 2.88 9.76 -0.09
CA LEU A 106 4.10 9.20 -0.70
C LEU A 106 3.87 8.26 -1.91
N PRO A 107 2.97 7.27 -1.87
CA PRO A 107 2.97 6.17 -2.84
C PRO A 107 2.76 6.59 -4.30
N HIS A 108 2.04 7.69 -4.53
CA HIS A 108 1.73 8.17 -5.87
C HIS A 108 2.88 8.93 -6.55
N ILE A 109 3.98 9.19 -5.84
CA ILE A 109 5.13 9.92 -6.37
C ILE A 109 5.90 9.04 -7.37
N ASN A 110 6.35 7.87 -6.92
CA ASN A 110 6.96 6.81 -7.75
C ASN A 110 7.05 5.50 -6.93
N ASN A 111 7.60 4.45 -7.57
CA ASN A 111 7.73 3.13 -6.96
C ASN A 111 8.61 3.13 -5.68
N ASP A 112 9.66 3.95 -5.63
CA ASP A 112 10.53 4.03 -4.46
C ASP A 112 9.77 4.58 -3.24
N TYR A 113 8.98 5.63 -3.44
CA TYR A 113 8.17 6.22 -2.37
C TYR A 113 6.96 5.36 -1.97
N ALA A 114 6.44 4.52 -2.87
CA ALA A 114 5.50 3.46 -2.51
C ALA A 114 6.16 2.41 -1.60
N ARG A 115 7.40 2.00 -1.88
CA ARG A 115 8.15 1.10 -0.99
C ARG A 115 8.46 1.77 0.35
N TYR A 116 8.89 3.02 0.36
CA TYR A 116 9.12 3.76 1.60
C TYR A 116 7.85 3.87 2.44
N ALA A 117 6.70 4.19 1.84
CA ALA A 117 5.43 4.17 2.53
C ALA A 117 5.15 2.79 3.16
N ASN A 118 5.39 1.70 2.44
CA ASN A 118 5.25 0.35 2.96
C ASN A 118 6.19 0.06 4.14
N THR A 119 7.42 0.61 4.18
CA THR A 119 8.29 0.47 5.37
C THR A 119 7.73 1.18 6.60
N VAL A 120 7.07 2.34 6.42
CA VAL A 120 6.41 3.06 7.51
C VAL A 120 5.16 2.30 7.95
N LEU A 121 4.33 1.83 7.01
CA LEU A 121 3.13 1.05 7.27
C LEU A 121 3.44 -0.26 8.00
N ALA A 122 4.54 -0.94 7.69
CA ALA A 122 4.95 -2.17 8.39
C ALA A 122 5.17 -1.94 9.90
N GLN A 123 5.69 -0.78 10.30
CA GLN A 123 5.79 -0.41 11.72
C GLN A 123 4.40 -0.27 12.34
N GLY A 124 3.46 0.34 11.61
CA GLY A 124 2.07 0.48 12.05
C GLY A 124 1.34 -0.86 12.16
N ILE A 125 1.51 -1.77 11.21
CA ILE A 125 0.94 -3.14 11.26
C ILE A 125 1.42 -3.87 12.51
N THR A 126 2.68 -3.67 12.90
CA THR A 126 3.25 -4.28 14.11
C THR A 126 2.70 -3.63 15.38
N ALA A 127 2.57 -2.31 15.41
CA ALA A 127 2.12 -1.56 16.58
C ALA A 127 0.60 -1.60 16.80
N LEU A 128 -0.18 -1.79 15.73
CA LEU A 128 -1.65 -1.75 15.72
C LEU A 128 -2.19 -3.03 15.08
N PRO A 129 -1.97 -4.20 15.71
CA PRO A 129 -2.19 -5.52 15.09
C PRO A 129 -3.65 -5.81 14.71
N ASP A 130 -4.61 -5.11 15.30
CA ASP A 130 -6.04 -5.26 15.03
C ASP A 130 -6.55 -4.34 13.92
N ASN A 131 -5.72 -3.42 13.42
CA ASN A 131 -6.12 -2.48 12.40
C ASN A 131 -5.96 -3.08 10.99
N PHE A 132 -7.07 -3.39 10.32
CA PHE A 132 -7.06 -3.95 8.96
C PHE A 132 -6.67 -2.94 7.87
N VAL A 133 -6.80 -1.63 8.14
CA VAL A 133 -6.59 -0.58 7.14
C VAL A 133 -5.10 -0.48 6.77
N LEU A 134 -4.20 -0.70 7.72
CA LEU A 134 -2.76 -0.65 7.49
C LEU A 134 -2.25 -1.73 6.52
N PRO A 135 -2.57 -3.04 6.68
CA PRO A 135 -2.24 -4.03 5.68
C PRO A 135 -3.01 -3.80 4.36
N PHE A 136 -4.24 -3.26 4.40
CA PHE A 136 -4.93 -2.85 3.18
C PHE A 136 -4.16 -1.77 2.40
N PHE A 137 -3.67 -0.73 3.06
CA PHE A 137 -2.84 0.32 2.42
C PHE A 137 -1.57 -0.25 1.82
N ALA A 138 -0.86 -1.11 2.57
CA ALA A 138 0.36 -1.73 2.06
C ALA A 138 0.05 -2.62 0.83
N GLY A 139 -1.01 -3.43 0.88
CA GLY A 139 -1.43 -4.29 -0.22
C GLY A 139 -1.88 -3.49 -1.44
N PHE A 140 -2.58 -2.38 -1.22
CA PHE A 140 -2.95 -1.44 -2.29
C PHE A 140 -1.70 -0.88 -2.98
N ASN A 141 -0.65 -0.55 -2.24
CA ASN A 141 0.58 -0.04 -2.85
C ASN A 141 1.27 -1.08 -3.72
N HIS A 142 1.33 -2.34 -3.28
CA HIS A 142 1.86 -3.45 -4.07
C HIS A 142 1.04 -3.67 -5.35
N MET A 143 -0.28 -3.67 -5.25
CA MET A 143 -1.18 -3.89 -6.39
C MET A 143 -1.15 -2.72 -7.39
N TYR A 144 -1.21 -1.48 -6.91
CA TYR A 144 -1.50 -0.32 -7.76
C TYR A 144 -0.25 0.44 -8.23
N TYR A 145 0.78 0.54 -7.39
CA TYR A 145 2.01 1.29 -7.71
C TYR A 145 3.17 0.38 -8.10
N LEU A 146 3.28 -0.80 -7.50
CA LEU A 146 4.47 -1.66 -7.65
C LEU A 146 4.29 -2.80 -8.66
N ASP A 147 3.06 -3.11 -9.09
CA ASP A 147 2.74 -4.25 -9.96
C ASP A 147 3.20 -5.60 -9.36
N GLU A 148 2.99 -5.75 -8.05
CA GLU A 148 3.42 -6.88 -7.22
C GLU A 148 2.20 -7.65 -6.66
N PRO A 149 1.52 -8.47 -7.49
CA PRO A 149 0.23 -9.06 -7.14
C PRO A 149 0.32 -10.08 -6.00
N LEU A 150 1.44 -10.81 -5.86
CA LEU A 150 1.58 -11.81 -4.79
C LEU A 150 1.74 -11.16 -3.41
N GLU A 151 2.55 -10.12 -3.32
CA GLU A 151 2.74 -9.33 -2.11
C GLU A 151 1.43 -8.63 -1.72
N ALA A 152 0.72 -8.08 -2.71
CA ALA A 152 -0.60 -7.52 -2.50
C ALA A 152 -1.59 -8.55 -1.96
N ALA A 153 -1.61 -9.76 -2.54
CA ALA A 153 -2.48 -10.85 -2.09
C ALA A 153 -2.24 -11.22 -0.63
N GLN A 154 -0.98 -11.35 -0.21
CA GLN A 154 -0.62 -11.66 1.17
C GLN A 154 -1.14 -10.60 2.14
N LEU A 155 -1.00 -9.32 1.78
CA LEU A 155 -1.44 -8.20 2.62
C LEU A 155 -2.95 -8.05 2.66
N PHE A 156 -3.67 -8.31 1.57
CA PHE A 156 -5.13 -8.32 1.57
C PHE A 156 -5.70 -9.50 2.35
N HIS A 157 -5.08 -10.68 2.27
CA HIS A 157 -5.43 -11.82 3.12
C HIS A 157 -5.22 -11.47 4.60
N LEU A 158 -4.07 -10.88 4.93
CA LEU A 158 -3.78 -10.40 6.29
C LEU A 158 -4.83 -9.38 6.76
N ALA A 159 -5.23 -8.44 5.90
CA ALA A 159 -6.25 -7.45 6.20
C ALA A 159 -7.64 -8.08 6.42
N ALA A 160 -8.03 -9.05 5.59
CA ALA A 160 -9.30 -9.77 5.73
C ALA A 160 -9.39 -10.55 7.04
N ALA A 161 -8.25 -11.10 7.50
CA ALA A 161 -8.16 -11.85 8.76
C ALA A 161 -8.20 -10.97 10.03
N LYS A 162 -8.10 -9.64 9.91
CA LYS A 162 -8.16 -8.72 11.06
C LYS A 162 -9.59 -8.48 11.54
N PRO A 163 -9.78 -8.02 12.80
CA PRO A 163 -11.06 -7.54 13.27
C PRO A 163 -11.67 -6.48 12.34
N ASN A 164 -12.94 -6.65 11.99
CA ASN A 164 -13.66 -5.79 11.03
C ASN A 164 -13.08 -5.76 9.61
N GLY A 165 -12.16 -6.68 9.27
CA GLY A 165 -11.65 -6.88 7.93
C GLY A 165 -12.76 -7.25 6.95
N PRO A 166 -12.99 -6.48 5.86
CA PRO A 166 -14.01 -6.82 4.88
C PRO A 166 -13.67 -8.12 4.15
N ILE A 167 -14.63 -9.06 4.08
CA ILE A 167 -14.45 -10.35 3.38
C ILE A 167 -14.08 -10.21 1.90
N MET A 168 -14.47 -9.09 1.28
CA MET A 168 -14.08 -8.77 -0.10
C MET A 168 -12.55 -8.67 -0.28
N LEU A 169 -11.80 -8.35 0.77
CA LEU A 169 -10.33 -8.36 0.71
C LEU A 169 -9.77 -9.78 0.55
N GLU A 170 -10.41 -10.79 1.16
CA GLU A 170 -10.04 -12.19 0.96
C GLU A 170 -10.31 -12.62 -0.49
N HIS A 171 -11.44 -12.19 -1.05
CA HIS A 171 -11.73 -12.42 -2.46
C HIS A 171 -10.67 -11.80 -3.36
N LEU A 172 -10.32 -10.52 -3.13
CA LEU A 172 -9.29 -9.82 -3.89
C LEU A 172 -7.92 -10.50 -3.76
N ALA A 173 -7.55 -10.98 -2.56
CA ALA A 173 -6.33 -11.73 -2.32
C ALA A 173 -6.24 -12.99 -3.18
N ASN A 174 -7.35 -13.71 -3.34
CA ASN A 174 -7.40 -14.89 -4.21
C ASN A 174 -7.24 -14.51 -5.69
N ILE A 175 -7.89 -13.45 -6.16
CA ILE A 175 -7.72 -12.99 -7.54
C ILE A 175 -6.26 -12.62 -7.82
N LEU A 176 -5.64 -11.83 -6.96
CA LEU A 176 -4.24 -11.40 -7.12
C LEU A 176 -3.25 -12.56 -6.96
N SER A 177 -3.57 -13.56 -6.13
CA SER A 177 -2.79 -14.80 -6.05
C SER A 177 -2.76 -15.53 -7.40
N ALA A 178 -3.89 -15.61 -8.10
CA ALA A 178 -3.95 -16.25 -9.42
C ALA A 178 -3.23 -15.40 -10.49
N GLU A 179 -3.37 -14.08 -10.42
CA GLU A 179 -2.66 -13.13 -11.29
C GLU A 179 -1.14 -13.27 -11.17
N GLY A 180 -0.62 -13.36 -9.95
CA GLY A 180 0.80 -13.59 -9.67
C GLY A 180 1.28 -15.04 -9.86
N GLY A 181 0.42 -15.95 -10.33
CA GLY A 181 0.78 -17.33 -10.69
C GLY A 181 0.58 -18.40 -9.61
N ASN A 182 0.07 -18.03 -8.44
CA ASN A 182 -0.34 -18.96 -7.38
C ASN A 182 -1.78 -19.47 -7.58
N ILE A 183 -2.08 -19.98 -8.78
CA ILE A 183 -3.43 -20.39 -9.21
C ILE A 183 -4.06 -21.45 -8.28
N TYR A 184 -3.27 -22.40 -7.76
CA TYR A 184 -3.77 -23.42 -6.83
C TYR A 184 -4.25 -22.82 -5.50
N ALA A 185 -3.46 -21.93 -4.90
CA ALA A 185 -3.82 -21.29 -3.64
C ALA A 185 -5.09 -20.45 -3.82
N ALA A 186 -5.14 -19.70 -4.93
CA ALA A 186 -6.29 -18.90 -5.31
C ALA A 186 -7.57 -19.73 -5.48
N LEU A 187 -7.49 -20.89 -6.15
CA LEU A 187 -8.61 -21.81 -6.33
C LEU A 187 -9.09 -22.39 -4.98
N ILE A 188 -8.17 -22.75 -4.09
CA ILE A 188 -8.51 -23.25 -2.74
C ILE A 188 -9.24 -22.16 -1.95
N GLY A 189 -8.74 -20.93 -1.94
CA GLY A 189 -9.38 -19.83 -1.23
C GLY A 189 -10.74 -19.46 -1.80
N LEU A 190 -10.90 -19.42 -3.13
CA LEU A 190 -12.22 -19.21 -3.76
C LEU A 190 -13.23 -20.30 -3.40
N ARG A 191 -12.82 -21.58 -3.36
CA ARG A 191 -13.68 -22.67 -2.89
C ARG A 191 -14.08 -22.50 -1.43
N GLY A 192 -13.16 -22.02 -0.59
CA GLY A 192 -13.44 -21.66 0.81
C GLY A 192 -14.48 -20.55 0.92
N LEU A 193 -14.36 -19.48 0.12
CA LEU A 193 -15.34 -18.40 0.06
C LEU A 193 -16.71 -18.90 -0.43
N TYR A 194 -16.74 -19.67 -1.51
CA TYR A 194 -17.96 -20.28 -2.04
C TYR A 194 -18.71 -21.14 -1.02
N ALA A 195 -17.98 -21.95 -0.24
CA ALA A 195 -18.57 -22.83 0.76
C ALA A 195 -19.23 -22.08 1.93
N ASN A 196 -18.74 -20.87 2.24
CA ASN A 196 -19.21 -20.07 3.37
C ASN A 196 -20.16 -18.93 2.96
N GLU A 197 -20.33 -18.68 1.67
CA GLU A 197 -21.20 -17.63 1.15
C GLU A 197 -22.69 -18.01 1.20
N LYS A 198 -23.52 -17.06 1.64
CA LYS A 198 -24.97 -17.20 1.75
C LYS A 198 -25.71 -16.42 0.68
N ASP A 199 -25.13 -15.34 0.18
CA ASP A 199 -25.71 -14.56 -0.91
C ASP A 199 -25.55 -15.35 -2.23
N GLU A 200 -26.66 -15.79 -2.80
CA GLU A 200 -26.67 -16.60 -4.03
C GLU A 200 -26.06 -15.87 -5.23
N GLN A 201 -26.18 -14.54 -5.31
CA GLN A 201 -25.56 -13.78 -6.39
C GLN A 201 -24.03 -13.78 -6.26
N VAL A 202 -23.52 -13.58 -5.04
CA VAL A 202 -22.08 -13.64 -4.77
C VAL A 202 -21.54 -15.06 -4.97
N LYS A 203 -22.29 -16.06 -4.52
CA LYS A 203 -21.95 -17.47 -4.65
C LYS A 203 -21.85 -17.93 -6.11
N ASN A 204 -22.80 -17.52 -6.95
CA ASN A 204 -22.76 -17.80 -8.39
C ASN A 204 -21.53 -17.16 -9.06
N ARG A 205 -21.19 -15.92 -8.67
CA ARG A 205 -19.95 -15.28 -9.15
C ARG A 205 -18.71 -16.09 -8.75
N TYR A 206 -18.62 -16.58 -7.51
CA TYR A 206 -17.49 -17.43 -7.10
C TYR A 206 -17.46 -18.75 -7.88
N ALA A 207 -18.61 -19.36 -8.20
CA ALA A 207 -18.65 -20.56 -9.02
C ALA A 207 -18.09 -20.32 -10.44
N GLU A 208 -18.43 -19.21 -11.08
CA GLU A 208 -17.89 -18.84 -12.39
C GLU A 208 -16.36 -18.65 -12.35
N GLU A 209 -15.85 -17.99 -11.31
CA GLU A 209 -14.41 -17.78 -11.11
C GLU A 209 -13.67 -19.10 -10.81
N ILE A 210 -14.27 -20.00 -10.02
CA ILE A 210 -13.74 -21.35 -9.76
C ILE A 210 -13.59 -22.14 -11.06
N ILE A 211 -14.60 -22.14 -11.93
CA ILE A 211 -14.55 -22.82 -13.24
C ILE A 211 -13.41 -22.26 -14.10
N ALA A 212 -13.23 -20.94 -14.12
CA ALA A 212 -12.12 -20.31 -14.85
C ALA A 212 -10.76 -20.76 -14.31
N PHE A 213 -10.60 -20.83 -12.98
CA PHE A 213 -9.34 -21.19 -12.34
C PHE A 213 -9.05 -22.69 -12.49
N GLU A 214 -10.07 -23.55 -12.46
CA GLU A 214 -9.92 -24.99 -12.77
C GLU A 214 -9.39 -25.20 -14.19
N LYS A 215 -9.92 -24.47 -15.17
CA LYS A 215 -9.38 -24.50 -16.54
C LYS A 215 -7.93 -24.01 -16.58
N ALA A 216 -7.60 -22.93 -15.87
CA ALA A 216 -6.22 -22.45 -15.79
C ALA A 216 -5.27 -23.48 -15.13
N VAL A 217 -5.75 -24.22 -14.12
CA VAL A 217 -4.99 -25.33 -13.51
C VAL A 217 -4.67 -26.42 -14.53
N THR A 218 -5.59 -26.77 -15.45
CA THR A 218 -5.28 -27.77 -16.49
C THR A 218 -4.13 -27.31 -17.40
N VAL A 219 -4.04 -26.01 -17.69
CA VAL A 219 -2.92 -25.42 -18.44
C VAL A 219 -1.63 -25.45 -17.62
N LEU A 220 -1.70 -25.09 -16.34
CA LEU A 220 -0.55 -25.16 -15.43
C LEU A 220 0.01 -26.58 -15.29
N GLU A 221 -0.85 -27.60 -15.24
CA GLU A 221 -0.42 -29.00 -15.23
C GLU A 221 0.25 -29.41 -16.55
N ALA A 222 -0.27 -28.95 -17.69
CA ALA A 222 0.35 -29.19 -18.99
C ALA A 222 1.74 -28.56 -19.10
N ILE A 223 1.91 -27.33 -18.60
CA ILE A 223 3.22 -26.66 -18.49
C ILE A 223 4.19 -27.50 -17.67
N ARG A 224 3.77 -27.96 -16.49
CA ARG A 224 4.61 -28.81 -15.62
C ARG A 224 4.98 -30.14 -16.27
N ARG A 225 4.05 -30.75 -17.03
CA ARG A 225 4.35 -31.97 -17.80
C ARG A 225 5.37 -31.70 -18.91
N HIS A 226 5.21 -30.60 -19.65
CA HIS A 226 6.17 -30.17 -20.68
C HIS A 226 7.56 -29.95 -20.07
N GLU A 227 7.65 -29.18 -19.00
CA GLU A 227 8.91 -28.90 -18.29
C GLU A 227 9.58 -30.18 -17.78
N LYS A 228 8.80 -31.11 -17.22
CA LYS A 228 9.33 -32.40 -16.76
C LYS A 228 9.92 -33.25 -17.88
N ILE A 229 9.37 -33.17 -19.11
CA ILE A 229 9.82 -33.99 -20.26
C ILE A 229 10.94 -33.29 -21.03
N LYS A 230 10.83 -31.99 -21.28
CA LYS A 230 11.77 -31.20 -22.10
C LYS A 230 12.90 -30.56 -21.29
N GLY A 231 12.77 -30.50 -19.97
CA GLY A 231 13.72 -29.85 -19.06
C GLY A 231 13.57 -28.32 -18.98
N THR A 232 12.66 -27.73 -19.77
CA THR A 232 12.40 -26.28 -19.79
C THR A 232 10.90 -26.00 -19.93
N PRO A 233 10.41 -24.86 -19.37
CA PRO A 233 9.03 -24.43 -19.60
C PRO A 233 8.81 -24.11 -21.09
N PRO A 234 7.56 -24.20 -21.59
CA PRO A 234 7.25 -23.88 -22.98
C PRO A 234 7.51 -22.40 -23.28
N ALA A 235 7.95 -22.08 -24.50
CA ALA A 235 8.20 -20.69 -24.90
C ALA A 235 6.87 -19.92 -25.05
N ALA A 236 5.84 -20.60 -25.57
CA ALA A 236 4.48 -20.10 -25.68
C ALA A 236 3.46 -21.16 -25.26
N LEU A 237 2.27 -20.74 -24.83
CA LEU A 237 1.20 -21.69 -24.47
C LEU A 237 0.82 -22.61 -25.63
N ASN A 238 0.91 -22.13 -26.88
CA ASN A 238 0.62 -22.95 -28.06
C ASN A 238 1.57 -24.15 -28.22
N ASP A 239 2.77 -24.13 -27.62
CA ASP A 239 3.71 -25.26 -27.65
C ASP A 239 3.19 -26.46 -26.84
N LEU A 240 2.17 -26.26 -26.01
CA LEU A 240 1.49 -27.32 -25.27
C LEU A 240 0.51 -28.11 -26.15
N VAL A 241 0.14 -27.60 -27.32
CA VAL A 241 -0.88 -28.18 -28.19
C VAL A 241 -0.23 -28.88 -29.39
N PRO A 242 -0.66 -30.10 -29.77
CA PRO A 242 -1.67 -30.94 -29.13
C PRO A 242 -1.10 -31.89 -28.05
N GLU A 243 0.22 -31.93 -27.87
CA GLU A 243 0.92 -32.99 -27.14
C GLU A 243 0.56 -33.05 -25.64
N TYR A 244 0.36 -31.90 -25.00
CA TYR A 244 0.07 -31.78 -23.57
C TYR A 244 -1.37 -31.38 -23.26
N LEU A 245 -2.05 -30.74 -24.23
CA LEU A 245 -3.44 -30.32 -24.22
C LEU A 245 -4.04 -30.39 -25.64
N PRO A 246 -5.32 -30.76 -25.81
CA PRO A 246 -5.96 -30.78 -27.12
C PRO A 246 -6.12 -29.37 -27.72
N ALA A 247 -6.36 -28.37 -26.87
CA ALA A 247 -6.43 -26.95 -27.20
C ALA A 247 -6.23 -26.14 -25.92
N ILE A 248 -5.88 -24.86 -26.05
CA ILE A 248 -5.88 -23.94 -24.91
C ILE A 248 -7.34 -23.64 -24.52
N PRO A 249 -7.76 -23.91 -23.26
CA PRO A 249 -9.14 -23.73 -22.86
C PRO A 249 -9.50 -22.24 -22.80
N ASP A 250 -10.71 -21.92 -23.28
CA ASP A 250 -11.33 -20.63 -23.00
C ASP A 250 -11.76 -20.58 -21.52
N ILE A 251 -11.13 -19.70 -20.74
CA ILE A 251 -11.38 -19.52 -19.31
C ILE A 251 -12.53 -18.53 -19.02
N GLY A 252 -13.26 -18.10 -20.05
CA GLY A 252 -14.46 -17.28 -19.93
C GLY A 252 -14.19 -15.78 -20.12
N PRO A 253 -15.25 -14.94 -20.09
CA PRO A 253 -15.17 -13.54 -20.50
C PRO A 253 -14.52 -12.60 -19.46
N ILE A 254 -14.35 -13.08 -18.22
CA ILE A 254 -13.88 -12.28 -17.09
C ILE A 254 -12.35 -12.31 -16.98
N PHE A 255 -11.72 -13.39 -17.40
CA PHE A 255 -10.29 -13.62 -17.23
C PHE A 255 -9.60 -14.00 -18.53
N THR A 256 -8.31 -13.74 -18.58
CA THR A 256 -7.40 -14.22 -19.62
C THR A 256 -6.17 -14.85 -19.00
N LEU A 257 -5.61 -15.85 -19.68
CA LEU A 257 -4.32 -16.44 -19.31
C LEU A 257 -3.20 -15.52 -19.80
N GLU A 258 -2.28 -15.17 -18.89
CA GLU A 258 -1.06 -14.45 -19.23
C GLU A 258 0.15 -15.35 -18.97
N TRP A 259 0.95 -15.60 -20.01
CA TRP A 259 2.14 -16.45 -19.91
C TRP A 259 3.40 -15.59 -19.91
N LYS A 260 4.07 -15.54 -18.76
CA LYS A 260 5.38 -14.92 -18.56
C LYS A 260 6.30 -16.00 -17.99
N PRO A 261 6.93 -16.85 -18.83
CA PRO A 261 7.67 -18.02 -18.37
C PRO A 261 8.62 -17.68 -17.20
N PRO A 262 8.61 -18.46 -16.10
CA PRO A 262 7.85 -19.70 -15.89
C PRO A 262 6.43 -19.52 -15.30
N HIS A 263 5.93 -18.29 -15.20
CA HIS A 263 4.67 -17.96 -14.52
C HIS A 263 3.47 -17.89 -15.47
N LEU A 264 2.43 -18.64 -15.12
CA LEU A 264 1.11 -18.53 -15.73
C LEU A 264 0.22 -17.73 -14.78
N GLY A 265 -0.21 -16.55 -15.19
CA GLY A 265 -1.16 -15.69 -14.48
C GLY A 265 -2.58 -15.85 -14.99
N VAL A 266 -3.56 -15.68 -14.10
CA VAL A 266 -4.98 -15.50 -14.45
C VAL A 266 -5.36 -14.05 -14.18
N VAL A 267 -5.48 -13.26 -15.23
CA VAL A 267 -5.65 -11.81 -15.13
C VAL A 267 -7.07 -11.42 -15.50
N ARG A 268 -7.70 -10.50 -14.75
CA ARG A 268 -9.01 -9.97 -15.14
C ARG A 268 -8.89 -9.19 -16.44
N VAL A 269 -9.79 -9.46 -17.39
CA VAL A 269 -9.91 -8.66 -18.61
C VAL A 269 -10.24 -7.23 -18.21
N ALA A 270 -9.36 -6.29 -18.52
CA ALA A 270 -9.66 -4.88 -18.32
C ALA A 270 -10.91 -4.52 -19.14
N LYS A 271 -12.00 -4.08 -18.48
CA LYS A 271 -13.06 -3.36 -19.19
C LYS A 271 -12.39 -2.21 -19.92
N LYS A 272 -12.49 -2.16 -21.26
CA LYS A 272 -12.03 -1.04 -22.09
C LYS A 272 -12.29 0.27 -21.34
N LYS A 273 -11.23 0.97 -20.94
CA LYS A 273 -11.33 2.29 -20.29
C LYS A 273 -12.15 3.17 -21.23
N ASN A 274 -13.31 3.63 -20.76
CA ASN A 274 -13.93 4.81 -21.35
C ASN A 274 -12.93 5.96 -21.13
N PRO A 275 -12.47 6.67 -22.17
CA PRO A 275 -11.50 7.74 -22.01
C PRO A 275 -12.22 8.93 -21.36
N ARG A 276 -12.23 8.94 -20.03
CA ARG A 276 -12.47 10.14 -19.23
C ARG A 276 -11.33 10.26 -18.23
N ARG A 277 -10.16 10.58 -18.79
CA ARG A 277 -9.18 11.48 -18.19
C ARG A 277 -9.10 12.68 -19.11
#